data_AF-A0A2E5G720-F1
#
_entry.id   AF-A0A2E5G720-F1
#
_cell.length_a   1.000
_cell.length_b   1.000
_cell.length_c   1.000
_cell.angle_alpha   90.00
_cell.angle_beta   90.00
_cell.angle_gamma   90.00
#
_symmetry.space_group_name_H-M   'P 1'
#
loop_
_entity.id
_entity.type
_entity.pdbx_description
1 polymer ?
#
loop_
_entity_poly.entity_id
_entity_poly.type
_entity_poly.pdbx_seq_one_letter_code
_entity_poly.pdbx_strand_id
1 'polypeptide(L)'
;MPTATIIRVYPRYSTSRVSFGNPKSPVTPDRQLICTTMPQPSEHLRRLDTSMEASPWMPRIAPWALYLIFLFAISSISDQWPISYPFMYTIQCVAVVWLMVRYRKLLPELTFRFHWLAVPVGIGVAWMWVTIGDWITTMRPGWFQDIGTKPFFDEDQMGPIYGWLAMVLRLLGMSIAVPMFEELFNRSLLLRSLHRARPTGVGVLQALHDMPMIGDWLVTTKWGSQIGSQPPAFRAQFDSTSYGRLSVFGVLASTAVFVSVHHPRDWVACFLCGVIYCLVVGATRRHGLGPVIWTHGITNASLWGYTIYCHYTSEQTVTLWPYL
;
A
#
# COMPACT_ATOMS: atom_id res chain seq x y z
N MET A 1 -18.90 16.36 -38.59
CA MET A 1 -19.70 17.01 -37.53
C MET A 1 -18.90 16.92 -36.24
N PRO A 2 -18.50 18.03 -35.59
CA PRO A 2 -17.68 17.97 -34.40
C PRO A 2 -18.53 17.66 -33.16
N THR A 3 -18.12 16.61 -32.44
CA THR A 3 -18.72 16.09 -31.22
C THR A 3 -18.44 17.02 -30.05
N ALA A 4 -19.47 17.60 -29.45
CA ALA A 4 -19.34 18.45 -28.28
C ALA A 4 -19.06 17.62 -27.01
N THR A 5 -17.86 17.77 -26.44
CA THR A 5 -17.49 17.21 -25.14
C THR A 5 -18.15 18.02 -24.03
N ILE A 6 -19.18 17.45 -23.39
CA ILE A 6 -19.82 18.04 -22.21
C ILE A 6 -18.94 17.74 -20.99
N ILE A 7 -18.18 18.75 -20.55
CA ILE A 7 -17.47 18.72 -19.26
C ILE A 7 -18.47 19.06 -18.15
N ARG A 8 -18.88 18.07 -17.36
CA ARG A 8 -19.67 18.30 -16.15
C ARG A 8 -18.77 18.88 -15.04
N VAL A 9 -19.00 20.14 -14.71
CA VAL A 9 -18.41 20.81 -13.53
C VAL A 9 -19.24 20.44 -12.31
N TYR A 10 -18.62 19.82 -11.30
CA TYR A 10 -19.25 19.56 -10.00
C TYR A 10 -19.23 20.84 -9.15
N PRO A 11 -20.29 21.15 -8.37
CA PRO A 11 -20.34 22.35 -7.55
C PRO A 11 -19.33 22.27 -6.40
N ARG A 12 -18.53 23.33 -6.24
CA ARG A 12 -17.68 23.54 -5.06
C ARG A 12 -18.55 23.75 -3.83
N TYR A 13 -18.21 23.08 -2.73
CA TYR A 13 -18.76 23.36 -1.41
C TYR A 13 -18.45 24.81 -1.01
N SER A 14 -19.48 25.66 -1.01
CA SER A 14 -19.44 27.03 -0.48
C SER A 14 -19.44 26.97 1.04
N THR A 15 -18.33 27.38 1.67
CA THR A 15 -18.32 27.64 3.11
C THR A 15 -18.74 29.09 3.32
N SER A 16 -20.02 29.29 3.64
CA SER A 16 -20.57 30.59 4.04
C SER A 16 -19.95 31.00 5.39
N ARG A 17 -19.00 31.94 5.34
CA ARG A 17 -18.42 32.55 6.54
C ARG A 17 -19.29 33.75 6.94
N VAL A 18 -19.91 33.65 8.11
CA VAL A 18 -20.70 34.71 8.75
C VAL A 18 -19.77 35.87 9.11
N SER A 19 -20.10 37.07 8.62
CA SER A 19 -19.43 38.32 8.94
C SER A 19 -20.06 38.93 10.19
N PHE A 20 -19.29 39.04 11.27
CA PHE A 20 -19.62 39.90 12.42
C PHE A 20 -18.76 41.17 12.32
N GLY A 21 -19.40 42.32 12.20
CA GLY A 21 -18.75 43.62 12.27
C GLY A 21 -18.71 44.16 13.71
N ASN A 22 -17.59 44.79 14.07
CA ASN A 22 -17.60 46.00 14.92
C ASN A 22 -16.26 46.76 14.76
N PRO A 23 -16.24 48.11 14.89
CA PRO A 23 -15.15 48.95 14.41
C PRO A 23 -14.25 49.52 15.53
N LYS A 24 -13.13 50.11 15.08
CA LYS A 24 -12.22 51.05 15.75
C LYS A 24 -11.16 50.46 16.68
N SER A 25 -10.00 50.18 16.08
CA SER A 25 -8.70 50.16 16.76
C SER A 25 -7.69 51.04 15.98
N PRO A 26 -6.72 51.66 16.68
CA PRO A 26 -5.86 52.72 16.14
C PRO A 26 -4.82 52.17 15.14
N VAL A 27 -4.58 52.98 14.11
CA VAL A 27 -3.65 52.71 13.00
C VAL A 27 -2.21 52.66 13.52
N THR A 28 -1.66 51.46 13.66
CA THR A 28 -0.22 51.22 13.76
C THR A 28 0.44 51.34 12.39
N PRO A 29 1.64 51.95 12.28
CA PRO A 29 2.34 52.14 11.01
C PRO A 29 2.70 50.81 10.35
N ASP A 30 2.48 50.76 9.03
CA ASP A 30 2.64 49.62 8.13
C ASP A 30 3.95 48.86 8.34
N ARG A 31 3.86 47.74 9.06
CA ARG A 31 4.82 46.66 8.93
C ARG A 31 4.55 46.03 7.57
N GLN A 32 5.24 46.50 6.54
CA GLN A 32 5.27 45.86 5.23
C GLN A 32 5.67 44.39 5.43
N LEU A 33 4.67 43.53 5.56
CA LEU A 33 4.80 42.10 5.48
C LEU A 33 5.35 41.86 4.08
N ILE A 34 6.67 41.64 4.01
CA ILE A 34 7.32 41.07 2.85
C ILE A 34 6.59 39.75 2.62
N CYS A 35 5.59 39.80 1.75
CA CYS A 35 4.87 38.63 1.28
C CYS A 35 5.85 37.96 0.34
N THR A 36 6.78 37.20 0.93
CA THR A 36 7.72 36.38 0.18
C THR A 36 6.86 35.40 -0.60
N THR A 37 6.65 35.72 -1.88
CA THR A 37 5.89 34.88 -2.80
C THR A 37 6.59 33.54 -2.83
N MET A 38 5.98 32.54 -2.19
CA MET A 38 6.47 31.17 -2.23
C MET A 38 6.66 30.78 -3.70
N PRO A 39 7.81 30.15 -4.05
CA PRO A 39 8.06 29.70 -5.41
C PRO A 39 6.86 28.88 -5.90
N GLN A 40 6.33 29.22 -7.07
CA GLN A 40 5.25 28.44 -7.67
C GLN A 40 5.77 27.02 -7.94
N PRO A 41 5.00 25.96 -7.61
CA PRO A 41 5.37 24.60 -7.94
C PRO A 41 5.61 24.44 -9.44
N SER A 42 6.52 23.55 -9.83
CA SER A 42 6.71 23.21 -11.23
C SER A 42 5.41 22.65 -11.85
N GLU A 43 5.23 22.84 -13.15
CA GLU A 43 4.03 22.38 -13.88
C GLU A 43 3.77 20.87 -13.68
N HIS A 44 4.83 20.06 -13.60
CA HIS A 44 4.73 18.63 -13.34
C HIS A 44 4.11 18.31 -11.97
N LEU A 45 4.52 19.04 -10.92
CA LEU A 45 3.96 18.85 -9.57
C LEU A 45 2.49 19.27 -9.53
N ARG A 46 2.12 20.35 -10.23
CA ARG A 46 0.72 20.78 -10.32
C ARG A 46 -0.16 19.75 -11.00
N ARG A 47 0.33 19.11 -12.07
CA ARG A 47 -0.39 18.00 -12.75
C ARG A 47 -0.54 16.78 -11.83
N LEU A 48 0.50 16.44 -11.08
CA LEU A 48 0.45 15.35 -10.11
C LEU A 48 -0.58 15.64 -9.00
N ASP A 49 -0.56 16.86 -8.44
CA ASP A 49 -1.53 17.28 -7.41
C ASP A 49 -2.96 17.18 -7.94
N THR A 50 -3.19 17.69 -9.16
CA THR A 50 -4.50 17.61 -9.83
C THR A 50 -4.97 16.16 -10.01
N SER A 51 -4.06 15.26 -10.41
CA SER A 51 -4.37 13.83 -10.57
C SER A 51 -4.70 13.15 -9.24
N MET A 52 -3.96 13.48 -8.17
CA MET A 52 -4.16 12.95 -6.83
C MET A 52 -5.48 13.41 -6.21
N GLU A 53 -5.90 14.65 -6.50
CA GLU A 53 -7.16 15.22 -6.04
C GLU A 53 -8.37 14.75 -6.87
N ALA A 54 -8.16 14.39 -8.14
CA ALA A 54 -9.24 13.99 -9.04
C ALA A 54 -9.96 12.69 -8.62
N SER A 55 -9.29 11.83 -7.85
CA SER A 55 -9.86 10.57 -7.40
C SER A 55 -9.41 10.22 -5.99
N PRO A 56 -10.32 9.80 -5.09
CA PRO A 56 -9.92 9.35 -3.76
C PRO A 56 -9.09 8.05 -3.80
N TRP A 57 -9.04 7.36 -4.94
CA TRP A 57 -8.21 6.16 -5.07
C TRP A 57 -6.74 6.48 -5.29
N MET A 58 -6.43 7.56 -6.02
CA MET A 58 -5.08 7.83 -6.49
C MET A 58 -4.06 7.94 -5.34
N PRO A 59 -4.34 8.65 -4.24
CA PRO A 59 -3.42 8.72 -3.11
C PRO A 59 -3.20 7.37 -2.39
N ARG A 60 -4.05 6.36 -2.62
CA ARG A 60 -3.99 5.03 -2.02
C ARG A 60 -3.33 3.99 -2.94
N ILE A 61 -3.44 4.17 -4.25
CA ILE A 61 -2.82 3.30 -5.26
C ILE A 61 -1.38 3.76 -5.56
N ALA A 62 -1.18 5.06 -5.74
CA ALA A 62 0.08 5.59 -6.27
C ALA A 62 1.33 5.22 -5.45
N PRO A 63 1.35 5.27 -4.10
CA PRO A 63 2.55 4.86 -3.37
C PRO A 63 2.84 3.35 -3.52
N TRP A 64 1.81 2.52 -3.56
CA TRP A 64 1.94 1.08 -3.78
C TRP A 64 2.43 0.76 -5.22
N ALA A 65 1.84 1.40 -6.24
CA ALA A 65 2.24 1.22 -7.63
C ALA A 65 3.67 1.71 -7.88
N LEU A 66 4.04 2.86 -7.29
CA LEU A 66 5.41 3.38 -7.34
C LEU A 66 6.39 2.38 -6.72
N TYR A 67 6.04 1.81 -5.56
CA TYR A 67 6.86 0.79 -4.92
C TYR A 67 7.07 -0.42 -5.84
N LEU A 68 6.03 -0.94 -6.49
CA LEU A 68 6.16 -2.07 -7.43
C LEU A 68 7.03 -1.76 -8.65
N ILE A 69 6.93 -0.56 -9.21
CA ILE A 69 7.78 -0.13 -10.34
C ILE A 69 9.24 -0.13 -9.92
N PHE A 70 9.55 0.43 -8.75
CA PHE A 70 10.90 0.39 -8.20
C PHE A 70 11.36 -1.02 -7.87
N LEU A 71 10.47 -1.89 -7.36
CA LEU A 71 10.80 -3.28 -7.08
C LEU A 71 11.29 -4.00 -8.34
N PHE A 72 10.59 -3.83 -9.46
CA PHE A 72 11.00 -4.38 -10.75
C PHE A 72 12.36 -3.84 -11.22
N ALA A 73 12.58 -2.52 -11.09
CA ALA A 73 13.83 -1.87 -11.46
C ALA A 73 15.00 -2.33 -10.57
N ILE A 74 14.79 -2.42 -9.25
CA ILE A 74 15.77 -2.88 -8.28
C ILE A 74 16.17 -4.33 -8.56
N SER A 75 15.20 -5.22 -8.81
CA SER A 75 15.50 -6.61 -9.16
C SER A 75 16.37 -6.67 -10.42
N SER A 76 15.99 -5.94 -11.47
CA SER A 76 16.71 -5.97 -12.75
C SER A 76 18.15 -5.43 -12.67
N ILE A 77 18.38 -4.42 -11.82
CA ILE A 77 19.70 -3.75 -11.71
C ILE A 77 20.57 -4.43 -10.65
N SER A 78 20.00 -4.81 -9.51
CA SER A 78 20.77 -5.39 -8.39
C SER A 78 21.28 -6.80 -8.70
N ASP A 79 20.61 -7.53 -9.60
CA ASP A 79 21.10 -8.83 -10.09
C ASP A 79 22.45 -8.70 -10.82
N GLN A 80 22.69 -7.56 -11.48
CA GLN A 80 23.95 -7.29 -12.16
C GLN A 80 24.94 -6.58 -11.24
N TRP A 81 24.47 -5.58 -10.48
CA TRP A 81 25.29 -4.73 -9.60
C TRP A 81 24.74 -4.74 -8.16
N PRO A 82 25.09 -5.73 -7.33
CA PRO A 82 24.50 -5.90 -5.98
C PRO A 82 24.67 -4.68 -5.08
N ILE A 83 25.79 -3.95 -5.20
CA ILE A 83 26.07 -2.73 -4.42
C ILE A 83 25.04 -1.60 -4.66
N SER A 84 24.30 -1.64 -5.77
CA SER A 84 23.27 -0.65 -6.08
C SER A 84 22.02 -0.79 -5.20
N TYR A 85 21.76 -2.00 -4.68
CA TYR A 85 20.57 -2.34 -3.90
C TYR A 85 20.28 -1.37 -2.74
N PRO A 86 21.19 -1.12 -1.77
CA PRO A 86 20.89 -0.26 -0.62
C PRO A 86 20.50 1.17 -1.03
N PHE A 87 21.12 1.71 -2.08
CA PHE A 87 20.85 3.06 -2.57
C PHE A 87 19.51 3.13 -3.29
N MET A 88 19.25 2.20 -4.20
CA MET A 88 17.98 2.18 -4.92
C MET A 88 16.79 1.91 -4.00
N TYR A 89 16.95 0.99 -3.04
CA TYR A 89 15.93 0.71 -2.03
C TYR A 89 15.65 1.93 -1.13
N THR A 90 16.70 2.67 -0.77
CA THR A 90 16.54 3.95 -0.04
C THR A 90 15.75 4.96 -0.85
N ILE A 91 16.08 5.13 -2.14
CA ILE A 91 15.37 6.04 -3.04
C ILE A 91 13.90 5.65 -3.16
N GLN A 92 13.62 4.35 -3.34
CA GLN A 92 12.26 3.81 -3.37
C GLN A 92 11.48 4.17 -2.09
N CYS A 93 12.05 3.88 -0.91
CA CYS A 93 11.41 4.17 0.37
C CYS A 93 11.16 5.67 0.56
N VAL A 94 12.15 6.52 0.26
CA VAL A 94 12.03 7.98 0.36
C VAL A 94 10.95 8.51 -0.59
N ALA A 95 10.91 8.03 -1.84
CA ALA A 95 9.93 8.46 -2.83
C ALA A 95 8.50 8.11 -2.39
N VAL A 96 8.28 6.91 -1.87
CA VAL A 96 6.98 6.45 -1.38
C VAL A 96 6.55 7.21 -0.12
N VAL A 97 7.45 7.39 0.85
CA VAL A 97 7.17 8.17 2.07
C VAL A 97 6.88 9.63 1.72
N TRP A 98 7.65 10.24 0.82
CA TRP A 98 7.42 11.59 0.33
C TRP A 98 6.00 11.74 -0.26
N LEU A 99 5.58 10.79 -1.09
CA LEU A 99 4.25 10.79 -1.70
C LEU A 99 3.15 10.74 -0.61
N MET A 100 3.29 9.85 0.36
CA MET A 100 2.34 9.73 1.48
C MET A 100 2.29 10.98 2.35
N VAL A 101 3.44 11.59 2.65
CA VAL A 101 3.52 12.83 3.44
C VAL A 101 2.88 13.99 2.69
N ARG A 102 3.18 14.15 1.40
CA ARG A 102 2.62 15.20 0.54
C ARG A 102 1.09 15.14 0.49
N TYR A 103 0.53 13.95 0.26
CA TYR A 103 -0.92 13.76 0.10
C TYR A 103 -1.63 13.29 1.35
N ARG A 104 -0.99 13.38 2.53
CA ARG A 104 -1.57 12.95 3.81
C ARG A 104 -2.94 13.54 4.11
N LYS A 105 -3.21 14.77 3.66
CA LYS A 105 -4.51 15.45 3.83
C LYS A 105 -5.66 14.74 3.10
N LEU A 106 -5.36 14.00 2.03
CA LEU A 106 -6.31 13.19 1.27
C LEU A 106 -6.54 11.79 1.89
N LEU A 107 -5.80 11.48 2.96
CA LEU A 107 -5.72 10.18 3.61
C LEU A 107 -6.08 10.30 5.12
N PRO A 108 -7.32 10.67 5.47
CA PRO A 108 -7.71 10.90 6.86
C PRO A 108 -7.56 9.66 7.78
N GLU A 109 -7.62 8.46 7.21
CA GLU A 109 -7.40 7.20 7.93
C GLU A 109 -5.92 6.87 8.16
N LEU A 110 -4.99 7.49 7.40
CA LEU A 110 -3.54 7.31 7.55
C LEU A 110 -3.05 8.04 8.81
N THR A 111 -3.17 7.33 9.91
CA THR A 111 -2.76 7.79 11.24
C THR A 111 -1.65 6.89 11.75
N PHE A 112 -0.83 7.41 12.67
CA PHE A 112 0.27 6.64 13.28
C PHE A 112 -0.04 6.32 14.75
N ARG A 113 -1.33 6.21 15.09
CA ARG A 113 -1.78 5.94 16.46
C ARG A 113 -1.47 4.51 16.83
N PHE A 114 -0.72 4.34 17.91
CA PHE A 114 -0.42 3.03 18.48
C PHE A 114 -1.62 2.48 19.24
N HIS A 115 -1.77 1.15 19.21
CA HIS A 115 -2.68 0.41 20.07
C HIS A 115 -1.98 -0.88 20.51
N TRP A 116 -2.06 -1.20 21.80
CA TRP A 116 -1.26 -2.29 22.40
C TRP A 116 -1.46 -3.65 21.72
N LEU A 117 -2.67 -3.92 21.18
CA LEU A 117 -3.00 -5.14 20.41
C LEU A 117 -2.01 -5.41 19.26
N ALA A 118 -1.37 -4.36 18.72
CA ALA A 118 -0.41 -4.50 17.65
C ALA A 118 0.77 -5.43 17.99
N VAL A 119 1.21 -5.42 19.25
CA VAL A 119 2.37 -6.21 19.70
C VAL A 119 2.06 -7.71 19.73
N PRO A 120 1.10 -8.21 20.53
CA PRO A 120 0.83 -9.64 20.59
C PRO A 120 0.30 -10.18 19.26
N VAL A 121 -0.47 -9.40 18.49
CA VAL A 121 -0.93 -9.84 17.16
C VAL A 121 0.23 -9.88 16.17
N GLY A 122 1.13 -8.89 16.16
CA GLY A 122 2.26 -8.88 15.23
C GLY A 122 3.22 -10.04 15.49
N ILE A 123 3.57 -10.28 16.75
CA ILE A 123 4.40 -11.43 17.15
C ILE A 123 3.70 -12.75 16.83
N GLY A 124 2.40 -12.85 17.13
CA GLY A 124 1.60 -14.05 16.85
C GLY A 124 1.49 -14.37 15.35
N VAL A 125 1.33 -13.34 14.51
CA VAL A 125 1.32 -13.49 13.05
C VAL A 125 2.69 -13.92 12.54
N ALA A 126 3.79 -13.34 13.04
CA ALA A 126 5.14 -13.76 12.67
C ALA A 126 5.40 -15.23 13.02
N TRP A 127 5.06 -15.64 14.25
CA TRP A 127 5.17 -17.05 14.67
C TRP A 127 4.33 -17.99 13.81
N MET A 128 3.07 -17.62 13.54
CA MET A 128 2.17 -18.38 12.67
C MET A 128 2.75 -18.51 11.26
N TRP A 129 3.31 -17.43 10.72
CA TRP A 129 3.88 -17.41 9.37
C TRP A 129 5.05 -18.37 9.24
N VAL A 130 6.00 -18.31 10.17
CA VAL A 130 7.14 -19.24 10.23
C VAL A 130 6.67 -20.68 10.33
N THR A 131 5.80 -20.97 11.31
CA THR A 131 5.33 -22.34 11.58
C THR A 131 4.60 -22.95 10.38
N ILE A 132 3.72 -22.19 9.73
CA ILE A 132 2.99 -22.65 8.55
C ILE A 132 3.94 -22.79 7.35
N GLY A 133 4.85 -21.84 7.18
CA GLY A 133 5.86 -21.87 6.11
C GLY A 133 6.72 -23.14 6.18
N ASP A 134 7.28 -23.43 7.36
CA ASP A 134 8.10 -24.63 7.60
C ASP A 134 7.29 -25.92 7.45
N TRP A 135 6.03 -25.91 7.87
CA TRP A 135 5.13 -27.06 7.68
C TRP A 135 4.85 -27.33 6.20
N ILE A 136 4.59 -26.29 5.40
CA ILE A 136 4.33 -26.42 3.96
C ILE A 136 5.57 -26.93 3.21
N THR A 137 6.76 -26.40 3.51
CA THR A 137 8.01 -26.85 2.90
C THR A 137 8.32 -28.31 3.26
N THR A 138 8.08 -28.70 4.51
CA THR A 138 8.25 -30.10 4.97
C THR A 138 7.30 -31.06 4.27
N MET A 139 6.03 -30.68 4.08
CA MET A 139 5.04 -31.54 3.42
C MET A 139 5.26 -31.70 1.91
N ARG A 140 5.77 -30.67 1.24
CA ARG A 140 5.92 -30.65 -0.23
C ARG A 140 7.27 -30.05 -0.65
N PRO A 141 8.41 -30.70 -0.34
CA PRO A 141 9.74 -30.11 -0.57
C PRO A 141 10.04 -29.78 -2.04
N GLY A 142 9.51 -30.59 -2.97
CA GLY A 142 9.75 -30.40 -4.41
C GLY A 142 8.88 -29.33 -5.07
N TRP A 143 7.83 -28.83 -4.40
CA TRP A 143 6.90 -27.84 -4.97
C TRP A 143 7.14 -26.44 -4.40
N PHE A 144 7.63 -26.38 -3.17
CA PHE A 144 7.91 -25.16 -2.46
C PHE A 144 9.35 -25.23 -1.95
N GLN A 145 10.31 -25.24 -2.88
CA GLN A 145 11.70 -25.00 -2.48
C GLN A 145 11.80 -23.58 -1.93
N ASP A 146 12.60 -23.41 -0.88
CA ASP A 146 12.94 -22.07 -0.41
C ASP A 146 13.68 -21.36 -1.53
N ILE A 147 13.04 -20.37 -2.12
CA ILE A 147 13.64 -19.38 -3.02
C ILE A 147 14.11 -18.16 -2.23
N GLY A 148 14.50 -18.36 -0.96
CA GLY A 148 14.93 -17.27 -0.09
C GLY A 148 16.04 -16.45 -0.73
N THR A 149 16.25 -15.23 -0.24
CA THR A 149 17.30 -14.38 -0.81
C THR A 149 18.67 -14.82 -0.31
N LYS A 150 19.72 -14.78 -1.14
CA LYS A 150 21.07 -15.00 -0.61
C LYS A 150 21.38 -13.95 0.46
N PRO A 151 22.11 -14.30 1.53
CA PRO A 151 22.53 -13.33 2.53
C PRO A 151 23.22 -12.13 1.86
N PHE A 152 22.82 -10.91 2.23
CA PHE A 152 23.47 -9.68 1.74
C PHE A 152 24.96 -9.56 2.14
N PHE A 153 25.44 -10.45 3.03
CA PHE A 153 26.79 -10.45 3.58
C PHE A 153 27.79 -11.28 2.79
N ASP A 154 27.35 -11.99 1.76
CA ASP A 154 28.25 -12.80 0.93
C ASP A 154 29.33 -11.89 0.31
N GLU A 155 30.60 -12.17 0.59
CA GLU A 155 31.74 -11.32 0.18
C GLU A 155 31.77 -11.14 -1.34
N ASP A 156 31.31 -12.17 -2.06
CA ASP A 156 31.21 -12.20 -3.52
C ASP A 156 30.12 -11.26 -4.09
N GLN A 157 29.23 -10.72 -3.26
CA GLN A 157 28.13 -9.84 -3.71
C GLN A 157 28.43 -8.35 -3.48
N MET A 158 28.60 -7.93 -2.23
CA MET A 158 28.74 -6.51 -1.89
C MET A 158 29.67 -6.21 -0.72
N GLY A 159 30.23 -7.24 -0.07
CA GLY A 159 31.05 -7.10 1.11
C GLY A 159 30.27 -6.72 2.39
N PRO A 160 30.91 -6.85 3.57
CA PRO A 160 30.22 -6.83 4.85
C PRO A 160 29.58 -5.46 5.19
N ILE A 161 30.23 -4.35 4.84
CA ILE A 161 29.73 -3.00 5.16
C ILE A 161 28.43 -2.71 4.40
N TYR A 162 28.41 -2.93 3.09
CA TYR A 162 27.23 -2.70 2.27
C TYR A 162 26.14 -3.73 2.53
N GLY A 163 26.52 -4.98 2.88
CA GLY A 163 25.58 -6.00 3.33
C GLY A 163 24.81 -5.56 4.58
N TRP A 164 25.51 -5.06 5.62
CA TRP A 164 24.85 -4.54 6.84
C TRP A 164 24.00 -3.31 6.56
N LEU A 165 24.47 -2.41 5.70
CA LEU A 165 23.70 -1.24 5.29
C LEU A 165 22.40 -1.66 4.59
N ALA A 166 22.47 -2.56 3.60
CA ALA A 166 21.31 -3.10 2.89
C ALA A 166 20.32 -3.77 3.84
N MET A 167 20.83 -4.54 4.79
CA MET A 167 20.05 -5.21 5.83
C MET A 167 19.29 -4.22 6.73
N VAL A 168 19.98 -3.25 7.33
CA VAL A 168 19.34 -2.26 8.21
C VAL A 168 18.30 -1.44 7.44
N LEU A 169 18.63 -1.02 6.22
CA LEU A 169 17.68 -0.29 5.37
C LEU A 169 16.45 -1.14 5.04
N ARG A 170 16.63 -2.42 4.71
CA ARG A 170 15.54 -3.36 4.43
C ARG A 170 14.65 -3.55 5.66
N LEU A 171 15.23 -3.74 6.85
CA LEU A 171 14.46 -3.79 8.10
C LEU A 171 13.60 -2.53 8.29
N LEU A 172 14.20 -1.35 8.17
CA LEU A 172 13.46 -0.10 8.34
C LEU A 172 12.37 0.08 7.28
N GLY A 173 12.67 -0.24 6.02
CA GLY A 173 11.70 -0.16 4.93
C GLY A 173 10.54 -1.13 5.13
N MET A 174 10.83 -2.42 5.36
CA MET A 174 9.84 -3.48 5.54
C MET A 174 9.03 -3.33 6.84
N SER A 175 9.60 -2.79 7.91
CA SER A 175 8.89 -2.63 9.19
C SER A 175 8.18 -1.29 9.36
N ILE A 176 8.49 -0.28 8.53
CA ILE A 176 7.92 1.07 8.69
C ILE A 176 7.25 1.54 7.40
N ALA A 177 8.01 1.67 6.31
CA ALA A 177 7.50 2.27 5.08
C ALA A 177 6.48 1.37 4.38
N VAL A 178 6.79 0.08 4.25
CA VAL A 178 5.95 -0.92 3.56
C VAL A 178 4.57 -1.07 4.21
N PRO A 179 4.46 -1.31 5.53
CA PRO A 179 3.17 -1.40 6.20
C PRO A 179 2.27 -0.17 5.97
N MET A 180 2.85 1.03 5.89
CA MET A 180 2.07 2.24 5.71
C MET A 180 1.31 2.26 4.39
N PHE A 181 1.99 2.02 3.26
CA PHE A 181 1.31 2.07 1.95
C PHE A 181 0.55 0.78 1.65
N GLU A 182 1.03 -0.38 2.11
CA GLU A 182 0.32 -1.65 1.89
C GLU A 182 -1.00 -1.71 2.64
N GLU A 183 -1.04 -1.30 3.91
CA GLU A 183 -2.31 -1.28 4.64
C GLU A 183 -3.24 -0.17 4.14
N LEU A 184 -2.68 0.92 3.60
CA LEU A 184 -3.46 1.95 2.92
C LEU A 184 -4.15 1.39 1.66
N PHE A 185 -3.41 0.65 0.84
CA PHE A 185 -3.95 0.00 -0.34
C PHE A 185 -4.93 -1.13 0.02
N ASN A 186 -4.53 -2.06 0.88
CA ASN A 186 -5.34 -3.24 1.19
C ASN A 186 -6.55 -2.93 2.09
N ARG A 187 -6.35 -2.24 3.23
CA ARG A 187 -7.40 -2.08 4.26
C ARG A 187 -8.22 -0.83 4.12
N SER A 188 -7.68 0.19 3.45
CA SER A 188 -8.52 1.34 3.08
C SER A 188 -9.12 1.16 1.69
N LEU A 189 -8.31 1.01 0.64
CA LEU A 189 -8.86 0.93 -0.72
C LEU A 189 -9.58 -0.39 -1.01
N LEU A 190 -8.87 -1.53 -1.04
CA LEU A 190 -9.46 -2.80 -1.50
C LEU A 190 -10.61 -3.26 -0.62
N LEU A 191 -10.46 -3.23 0.71
CA LEU A 191 -11.50 -3.68 1.63
C LEU A 191 -12.84 -2.92 1.46
N ARG A 192 -12.79 -1.64 1.08
CA ARG A 192 -13.98 -0.81 0.82
C ARG A 192 -14.47 -0.95 -0.61
N SER A 193 -13.57 -1.02 -1.58
CA SER A 193 -13.89 -1.20 -3.00
C SER A 193 -14.47 -2.59 -3.30
N LEU A 194 -14.14 -3.59 -2.48
CA LEU A 194 -14.58 -4.99 -2.64
C LEU A 194 -15.64 -5.40 -1.60
N HIS A 195 -16.33 -4.45 -0.98
CA HIS A 195 -17.17 -4.72 0.21
C HIS A 195 -18.34 -5.69 -0.04
N ARG A 196 -18.91 -5.74 -1.25
CA ARG A 196 -20.09 -6.57 -1.58
C ARG A 196 -19.87 -7.36 -2.87
N ALA A 197 -20.30 -8.64 -2.88
CA ALA A 197 -20.07 -9.56 -3.98
C ALA A 197 -20.59 -9.08 -5.33
N ARG A 198 -21.88 -8.71 -5.40
CA ARG A 198 -22.52 -8.33 -6.66
C ARG A 198 -21.89 -7.09 -7.32
N PRO A 199 -21.73 -5.94 -6.62
CA PRO A 199 -21.08 -4.79 -7.24
C PRO A 199 -19.59 -5.02 -7.52
N THR A 200 -18.91 -5.88 -6.75
CA THR A 200 -17.53 -6.30 -7.05
C THR A 200 -17.47 -7.06 -8.37
N GLY A 201 -18.40 -7.99 -8.63
CA GLY A 201 -18.50 -8.67 -9.91
C GLY A 201 -18.74 -7.71 -11.09
N VAL A 202 -19.61 -6.72 -10.91
CA VAL A 202 -19.79 -5.65 -11.91
C VAL A 202 -18.49 -4.88 -12.13
N GLY A 203 -17.78 -4.52 -11.07
CA GLY A 203 -16.50 -3.83 -11.16
C GLY A 203 -15.41 -4.63 -11.89
N VAL A 204 -15.34 -5.94 -11.66
CA VAL A 204 -14.42 -6.82 -12.39
C VAL A 204 -14.78 -6.86 -13.88
N LEU A 205 -16.06 -6.97 -14.21
CA LEU A 205 -16.48 -6.95 -15.61
C LEU A 205 -16.26 -5.58 -16.26
N GLN A 206 -16.39 -4.48 -15.52
CA GLN A 206 -16.00 -3.14 -16.00
C GLN A 206 -14.50 -3.07 -16.28
N ALA A 207 -13.66 -3.59 -15.38
CA ALA A 207 -12.22 -3.65 -15.60
C ALA A 207 -11.85 -4.49 -16.83
N LEU A 208 -12.51 -5.63 -17.04
CA LEU A 208 -12.33 -6.46 -18.24
C LEU A 208 -12.85 -5.78 -19.50
N HIS A 209 -13.95 -5.02 -19.39
CA HIS A 209 -14.49 -4.22 -20.48
C HIS A 209 -13.51 -3.12 -20.93
N ASP A 210 -12.69 -2.59 -20.02
CA ASP A 210 -11.70 -1.56 -20.33
C ASP A 210 -10.38 -2.14 -20.88
N MET A 211 -10.21 -3.47 -20.90
CA MET A 211 -9.01 -4.12 -21.45
C MET A 211 -9.12 -4.27 -22.98
N PRO A 212 -8.05 -4.00 -23.75
CA PRO A 212 -8.06 -4.25 -25.19
C PRO A 212 -8.29 -5.74 -25.47
N MET A 213 -8.91 -6.07 -26.62
CA MET A 213 -9.33 -7.41 -27.03
C MET A 213 -10.49 -8.00 -26.21
N ILE A 214 -10.38 -8.03 -24.88
CA ILE A 214 -11.43 -8.56 -23.98
C ILE A 214 -12.65 -7.63 -24.01
N GLY A 215 -12.42 -6.32 -23.93
CA GLY A 215 -13.44 -5.29 -24.02
C GLY A 215 -14.15 -5.28 -25.35
N ASP A 216 -13.38 -5.33 -26.44
CA ASP A 216 -13.92 -5.38 -27.81
C ASP A 216 -14.85 -6.58 -28.00
N TRP A 217 -14.45 -7.74 -27.48
CA TRP A 217 -15.31 -8.93 -27.44
C TRP A 217 -16.53 -8.74 -26.53
N LEU A 218 -16.35 -8.23 -25.31
CA LEU A 218 -17.43 -8.02 -24.34
C LEU A 218 -18.53 -7.07 -24.86
N VAL A 219 -18.16 -6.01 -25.58
CA VAL A 219 -19.11 -5.03 -26.16
C VAL A 219 -20.10 -5.70 -27.12
N THR A 220 -19.71 -6.78 -27.81
CA THR A 220 -20.61 -7.54 -28.69
C THR A 220 -21.70 -8.30 -27.92
N THR A 221 -21.52 -8.51 -26.62
CA THR A 221 -22.47 -9.21 -25.76
C THR A 221 -23.50 -8.25 -25.17
N LYS A 222 -24.70 -8.77 -24.85
CA LYS A 222 -25.73 -7.99 -24.12
C LYS A 222 -25.24 -7.50 -22.75
N TRP A 223 -24.32 -8.24 -22.13
CA TRP A 223 -23.77 -7.91 -20.82
C TRP A 223 -22.79 -6.74 -20.90
N GLY A 224 -21.86 -6.74 -21.87
CA GLY A 224 -20.86 -5.67 -22.00
C GLY A 224 -21.50 -4.30 -22.27
N SER A 225 -22.48 -4.23 -23.17
CA SER A 225 -23.22 -2.99 -23.43
C SER A 225 -23.95 -2.43 -22.20
N GLN A 226 -24.53 -3.30 -21.36
CA GLN A 226 -25.15 -2.89 -20.10
C GLN A 226 -24.14 -2.43 -19.05
N ILE A 227 -22.92 -2.97 -19.07
CA ILE A 227 -21.88 -2.69 -18.08
C ILE A 227 -21.19 -1.36 -18.36
N GLY A 228 -20.90 -1.05 -19.63
CA GLY A 228 -20.27 0.22 -20.03
C GLY A 228 -21.11 1.46 -19.73
N SER A 229 -22.42 1.31 -19.51
CA SER A 229 -23.32 2.42 -19.14
C SER A 229 -23.47 2.61 -17.62
N GLN A 230 -22.99 1.68 -16.81
CA GLN A 230 -23.11 1.76 -15.35
C GLN A 230 -21.99 2.63 -14.76
N PRO A 231 -22.25 3.34 -13.64
CA PRO A 231 -21.20 4.07 -12.94
C PRO A 231 -20.10 3.10 -12.44
N PRO A 232 -18.85 3.58 -12.24
CA PRO A 232 -17.75 2.73 -11.79
C PRO A 232 -18.06 2.06 -10.44
N ALA A 233 -18.28 0.75 -10.46
CA ALA A 233 -18.86 0.01 -9.34
C ALA A 233 -17.95 0.01 -8.11
N PHE A 234 -16.64 -0.17 -8.32
CA PHE A 234 -15.69 -0.14 -7.22
C PHE A 234 -15.62 1.24 -6.54
N ARG A 235 -15.66 2.33 -7.30
CA ARG A 235 -15.68 3.69 -6.73
C ARG A 235 -16.94 3.91 -5.90
N ALA A 236 -18.10 3.51 -6.43
CA ALA A 236 -19.36 3.59 -5.70
C ALA A 236 -19.33 2.77 -4.39
N GLN A 237 -18.71 1.58 -4.39
CA GLN A 237 -18.51 0.79 -3.17
C GLN A 237 -17.58 1.49 -2.18
N PHE A 238 -16.46 2.04 -2.66
CA PHE A 238 -15.50 2.77 -1.83
C PHE A 238 -16.15 3.97 -1.16
N ASP A 239 -16.91 4.79 -1.89
CA ASP A 239 -17.55 6.00 -1.39
C ASP A 239 -18.69 5.68 -0.39
N SER A 240 -19.40 4.57 -0.58
CA SER A 240 -20.49 4.14 0.31
C SER A 240 -20.04 3.33 1.53
N THR A 241 -18.79 2.84 1.55
CA THR A 241 -18.26 2.02 2.63
C THR A 241 -17.32 2.84 3.52
N SER A 242 -17.74 3.10 4.75
CA SER A 242 -16.90 3.79 5.75
C SER A 242 -15.66 2.98 6.11
N TYR A 243 -14.57 3.66 6.48
CA TYR A 243 -13.36 3.03 7.02
C TYR A 243 -13.65 2.08 8.20
N GLY A 244 -12.97 0.93 8.22
CA GLY A 244 -13.10 -0.09 9.26
C GLY A 244 -14.40 -0.90 9.24
N ARG A 245 -15.27 -0.71 8.24
CA ARG A 245 -16.47 -1.52 8.08
C ARG A 245 -16.12 -2.84 7.40
N LEU A 246 -16.27 -3.93 8.15
CA LEU A 246 -15.99 -5.27 7.66
C LEU A 246 -17.25 -5.92 7.08
N SER A 247 -17.06 -6.72 6.03
CA SER A 247 -18.01 -7.73 5.56
C SER A 247 -17.23 -9.01 5.31
N VAL A 248 -17.89 -10.16 5.45
CA VAL A 248 -17.24 -11.46 5.17
C VAL A 248 -16.67 -11.47 3.74
N PHE A 249 -17.48 -11.06 2.76
CA PHE A 249 -17.02 -11.00 1.37
C PHE A 249 -15.85 -10.03 1.17
N GLY A 250 -15.91 -8.82 1.74
CA GLY A 250 -14.84 -7.83 1.56
C GLY A 250 -13.52 -8.25 2.21
N VAL A 251 -13.58 -8.89 3.38
CA VAL A 251 -12.40 -9.49 4.04
C VAL A 251 -11.82 -10.56 3.13
N LEU A 252 -12.61 -11.53 2.67
CA LEU A 252 -12.14 -12.61 1.82
C LEU A 252 -11.59 -12.12 0.48
N ALA A 253 -12.30 -11.20 -0.19
CA ALA A 253 -11.90 -10.68 -1.49
C ALA A 253 -10.63 -9.83 -1.42
N SER A 254 -10.51 -8.94 -0.42
CA SER A 254 -9.28 -8.14 -0.25
C SER A 254 -8.09 -9.02 0.18
N THR A 255 -8.30 -10.02 1.03
CA THR A 255 -7.28 -11.00 1.38
C THR A 255 -6.86 -11.84 0.18
N ALA A 256 -7.77 -12.23 -0.72
CA ALA A 256 -7.41 -12.97 -1.93
C ALA A 256 -6.48 -12.16 -2.85
N VAL A 257 -6.75 -10.86 -3.02
CA VAL A 257 -5.85 -9.96 -3.76
C VAL A 257 -4.48 -9.86 -3.07
N PHE A 258 -4.46 -9.72 -1.74
CA PHE A 258 -3.22 -9.72 -0.96
C PHE A 258 -2.43 -11.02 -1.16
N VAL A 259 -3.07 -12.18 -1.05
CA VAL A 259 -2.43 -13.50 -1.27
C VAL A 259 -1.85 -13.62 -2.68
N SER A 260 -2.51 -13.07 -3.70
CA SER A 260 -2.09 -13.23 -5.10
C SER A 260 -0.73 -12.59 -5.44
N VAL A 261 -0.26 -11.65 -4.62
CA VAL A 261 1.06 -11.01 -4.80
C VAL A 261 2.15 -11.64 -3.93
N HIS A 262 1.84 -12.71 -3.21
CA HIS A 262 2.79 -13.44 -2.37
C HIS A 262 3.20 -14.77 -3.00
N HIS A 263 4.34 -15.28 -2.56
CA HIS A 263 4.86 -16.56 -3.02
C HIS A 263 3.90 -17.71 -2.64
N PRO A 264 3.71 -18.73 -3.51
CA PRO A 264 2.78 -19.85 -3.24
C PRO A 264 3.00 -20.58 -1.92
N ARG A 265 4.26 -20.70 -1.47
CA ARG A 265 4.60 -21.27 -0.15
C ARG A 265 3.88 -20.55 0.98
N ASP A 266 3.74 -19.23 0.89
CA ASP A 266 3.22 -18.40 1.96
C ASP A 266 1.70 -18.20 1.87
N TRP A 267 1.01 -18.68 0.83
CA TRP A 267 -0.40 -18.36 0.58
C TRP A 267 -1.33 -18.64 1.77
N VAL A 268 -1.13 -19.75 2.49
CA VAL A 268 -1.94 -20.09 3.67
C VAL A 268 -1.68 -19.10 4.80
N ALA A 269 -0.41 -18.82 5.11
CA ALA A 269 -0.02 -17.84 6.12
C ALA A 269 -0.50 -16.43 5.75
N CYS A 270 -0.33 -16.03 4.49
CA CYS A 270 -0.81 -14.76 3.93
C CYS A 270 -2.32 -14.61 4.07
N PHE A 271 -3.08 -15.68 3.79
CA PHE A 271 -4.53 -15.65 3.89
C PHE A 271 -4.97 -15.40 5.35
N LEU A 272 -4.42 -16.16 6.29
CA LEU A 272 -4.71 -15.99 7.71
C LEU A 272 -4.28 -14.61 8.21
N CYS A 273 -3.08 -14.16 7.83
CA CYS A 273 -2.56 -12.82 8.13
C CYS A 273 -3.50 -11.73 7.62
N GLY A 274 -3.96 -11.80 6.37
CA GLY A 274 -4.88 -10.83 5.78
C GLY A 274 -6.21 -10.75 6.51
N VAL A 275 -6.76 -11.90 6.93
CA VAL A 275 -7.97 -11.95 7.78
C VAL A 275 -7.70 -11.30 9.14
N ILE A 276 -6.61 -11.67 9.83
CA ILE A 276 -6.24 -11.13 11.14
C ILE A 276 -6.07 -9.61 11.07
N TYR A 277 -5.40 -9.08 10.05
CA TYR A 277 -5.20 -7.63 9.89
C TYR A 277 -6.53 -6.91 9.63
N CYS A 278 -7.46 -7.51 8.87
CA CYS A 278 -8.81 -6.95 8.75
C CYS A 278 -9.54 -6.91 10.09
N LEU A 279 -9.40 -7.96 10.92
CA LEU A 279 -9.99 -8.01 12.26
C LEU A 279 -9.38 -6.95 13.19
N VAL A 280 -8.06 -6.73 13.15
CA VAL A 280 -7.40 -5.63 13.86
C VAL A 280 -8.00 -4.29 13.45
N VAL A 281 -8.13 -4.03 12.14
CA VAL A 281 -8.76 -2.80 11.63
C VAL A 281 -10.18 -2.62 12.14
N GLY A 282 -11.00 -3.67 12.14
CA GLY A 282 -12.36 -3.63 12.68
C GLY A 282 -12.38 -3.32 14.18
N ALA A 283 -11.54 -3.99 14.96
CA ALA A 283 -11.43 -3.83 16.40
C ALA A 283 -10.92 -2.44 16.80
N THR A 284 -10.00 -1.87 16.02
CA THR A 284 -9.35 -0.59 16.34
C THR A 284 -9.75 0.56 15.43
N ARG A 285 -10.89 0.47 14.73
CA ARG A 285 -11.32 1.44 13.68
C ARG A 285 -11.27 2.92 14.07
N ARG A 286 -11.42 3.26 15.36
CA ARG A 286 -11.33 4.63 15.89
C ARG A 286 -9.92 5.22 15.87
N HIS A 287 -8.90 4.37 15.70
CA HIS A 287 -7.48 4.74 15.66
C HIS A 287 -6.94 4.79 14.22
N GLY A 288 -7.81 4.80 13.20
CA GLY A 288 -7.37 4.77 11.80
C GLY A 288 -6.57 3.51 11.46
N LEU A 289 -5.64 3.62 10.53
CA LEU A 289 -4.75 2.52 10.10
C LEU A 289 -3.58 2.27 11.05
N GLY A 290 -3.31 3.17 12.00
CA GLY A 290 -2.12 3.09 12.85
C GLY A 290 -1.91 1.72 13.52
N PRO A 291 -2.92 1.14 14.18
CA PRO A 291 -2.76 -0.15 14.84
C PRO A 291 -2.35 -1.29 13.90
N VAL A 292 -2.96 -1.40 12.72
CA VAL A 292 -2.62 -2.47 11.76
C VAL A 292 -1.26 -2.22 11.11
N ILE A 293 -0.90 -0.96 10.86
CA ILE A 293 0.45 -0.57 10.39
C ILE A 293 1.49 -1.02 11.42
N TRP A 294 1.26 -0.77 12.71
CA TRP A 294 2.14 -1.25 13.77
C TRP A 294 2.17 -2.77 13.87
N THR A 295 1.02 -3.45 13.80
CA THR A 295 0.95 -4.91 13.79
C THR A 295 1.82 -5.48 12.68
N HIS A 296 1.63 -4.99 11.47
CA HIS A 296 2.38 -5.42 10.29
C HIS A 296 3.87 -5.09 10.41
N GLY A 297 4.22 -3.89 10.85
CA GLY A 297 5.61 -3.51 11.09
C GLY A 297 6.32 -4.41 12.10
N ILE A 298 5.63 -4.78 13.19
CA ILE A 298 6.12 -5.71 14.21
C ILE A 298 6.26 -7.12 13.62
N THR A 299 5.27 -7.61 12.87
CA THR A 299 5.38 -8.89 12.15
C THR A 299 6.66 -8.95 11.33
N ASN A 300 6.92 -7.93 10.50
CA ASN A 300 8.08 -7.89 9.63
C ASN A 300 9.39 -7.78 10.43
N ALA A 301 9.41 -7.01 11.52
CA ALA A 301 10.58 -6.93 12.39
C ALA A 301 10.88 -8.26 13.10
N SER A 302 9.83 -8.99 13.51
CA SER A 302 9.96 -10.32 14.12
C SER A 302 10.44 -11.37 13.13
N LEU A 303 9.90 -11.40 11.91
CA LEU A 303 10.38 -12.27 10.82
C LEU A 303 11.84 -11.98 10.48
N TRP A 304 12.21 -10.70 10.44
CA TRP A 304 13.59 -10.28 10.24
C TRP A 304 14.52 -10.80 11.34
N GLY A 305 14.15 -10.59 12.60
CA GLY A 305 14.90 -11.09 13.76
C GLY A 305 15.04 -12.61 13.75
N TYR A 306 13.98 -13.34 13.40
CA TYR A 306 14.03 -14.79 13.24
C TYR A 306 14.99 -15.21 12.14
N THR A 307 15.01 -14.50 11.01
CA THR A 307 15.91 -14.85 9.91
C THR A 307 17.38 -14.65 10.29
N ILE A 308 17.70 -13.55 10.99
CA ILE A 308 19.03 -13.33 11.55
C ILE A 308 19.39 -14.46 12.54
N TYR A 309 18.47 -14.80 13.44
CA TYR A 309 18.69 -15.89 14.41
C TYR A 309 19.00 -17.21 13.71
N CYS A 310 18.21 -17.61 12.72
CA CYS A 310 18.47 -18.83 11.94
C CYS A 310 19.85 -18.78 11.28
N HIS A 311 20.21 -17.67 10.63
CA HIS A 311 21.50 -17.51 9.96
C HIS A 311 22.71 -17.76 10.88
N TYR A 312 22.65 -17.32 12.14
CA TYR A 312 23.76 -17.48 13.09
C TYR A 312 23.74 -18.80 13.88
N THR A 313 22.59 -19.47 13.97
CA THR A 313 22.43 -20.67 14.82
C THR A 313 22.37 -21.98 14.08
N SER A 314 22.05 -21.99 12.78
CA SER A 314 21.98 -23.23 12.02
C SER A 314 23.38 -23.72 11.63
N GLU A 315 23.72 -24.95 12.03
CA GLU A 315 24.98 -25.63 11.63
C GLU A 315 25.12 -25.76 10.11
N GLN A 316 23.98 -25.79 9.41
CA GLN A 316 23.92 -25.56 7.98
C GLN A 316 23.78 -24.06 7.77
N THR A 317 24.80 -23.38 7.24
CA THR A 317 24.62 -22.03 6.69
C THR A 317 23.46 -22.09 5.70
N VAL A 318 22.29 -21.58 6.08
CA VAL A 318 21.15 -21.53 5.16
C VAL A 318 21.61 -20.63 4.01
N THR A 319 21.73 -21.21 2.82
CA THR A 319 22.20 -20.48 1.63
C THR A 319 21.21 -19.41 1.20
N LEU A 320 19.98 -19.44 1.75
CA LEU A 320 18.85 -18.62 1.38
C LEU A 320 18.13 -18.11 2.65
N TRP A 321 17.62 -16.89 2.63
CA TRP A 321 16.91 -16.23 3.71
C TRP A 321 15.40 -16.29 3.41
N PRO A 322 14.67 -17.28 3.97
CA PRO A 322 13.35 -17.68 3.47
C PRO A 322 12.20 -16.75 3.85
N TYR A 323 12.45 -15.76 4.71
CA TYR A 323 11.44 -14.82 5.22
C TYR A 323 11.77 -13.36 4.89
N LEU A 324 12.71 -13.13 3.97
CA LEU A 324 13.17 -11.80 3.58
C LEU A 324 12.58 -11.27 2.29
#